data_AF-A0A7K7T2D3-F1
#
_entry.id   AF-A0A7K7T2D3-F1
#
_cell.length_a   1.000
_cell.length_b   1.000
_cell.length_c   1.000
_cell.angle_alpha   90.00
_cell.angle_beta   90.00
_cell.angle_gamma   90.00
#
_symmetry.space_group_name_H-M   'P 1'
#
loop_
_entity.id
_entity.type
_entity.pdbx_description
1 polymer ?
#
loop_
_entity_poly.entity_id
_entity_poly.type
_entity_poly.pdbx_seq_one_letter_code
_entity_poly.pdbx_strand_id
1 'polypeptide(L)'
;AGCGKEPSSYMWIYILLGNMLRGIGETPVTPLGISYLDDFAKEENVPVYVACLHTIAMMGPMFGFLLGSLCARLYVDIGFVDLGSVTITPQDSRWVGAWWLGFLIAGTTNFLSAIPFCFLPKSLKKPEGANNDKISYSLLENMGATNKKLSPENPKPRKWSVLSNRMYFTFLCCSLLQFSSFIGFLTYKPKYMEQQYGQSTSKSNFLIGMTSLPPVGIGIFLGGLIMKKYKMGIIGATKFSFTMSFLAYAISFLHFFVGCDNYAVAGMTVSYE
;
A
#
# COMPACT_ATOMS: atom_id res chain seq x y z
N ALA A 1 -14.18 -25.02 -42.97
CA ALA A 1 -12.81 -25.26 -42.48
C ALA A 1 -12.74 -24.78 -41.03
N GLY A 2 -12.18 -25.59 -40.14
CA GLY A 2 -12.46 -25.57 -38.70
C GLY A 2 -12.10 -24.27 -37.97
N CYS A 3 -13.06 -23.77 -37.19
CA CYS A 3 -12.77 -22.95 -36.02
C CYS A 3 -12.09 -23.87 -35.00
N GLY A 4 -10.76 -23.92 -35.03
CA GLY A 4 -10.00 -24.60 -33.99
C GLY A 4 -10.34 -23.96 -32.65
N LYS A 5 -10.76 -24.76 -31.68
CA LYS A 5 -10.89 -24.31 -30.29
C LYS A 5 -9.60 -23.59 -29.92
N GLU A 6 -9.68 -22.30 -29.59
CA GLU A 6 -8.56 -21.59 -29.00
C GLU A 6 -8.04 -22.43 -27.84
N PRO A 7 -6.73 -22.72 -27.77
CA PRO A 7 -6.17 -23.36 -26.59
C PRO A 7 -6.42 -22.41 -25.41
N SER A 8 -7.38 -22.75 -24.54
CA SER A 8 -7.58 -22.05 -23.28
C SER A 8 -6.30 -22.19 -22.48
N SER A 9 -5.45 -21.16 -22.55
CA SER A 9 -4.20 -21.13 -21.82
C SER A 9 -4.52 -20.89 -20.35
N TYR A 10 -4.30 -21.92 -19.52
CA TYR A 10 -4.47 -21.85 -18.06
C TYR A 10 -3.39 -21.00 -17.36
N MET A 11 -2.65 -20.17 -18.10
CA MET A 11 -1.52 -19.39 -17.61
C MET A 11 -1.89 -18.42 -16.48
N TRP A 12 -3.15 -17.96 -16.44
CA TRP A 12 -3.69 -17.14 -15.35
C TRP A 12 -3.65 -17.85 -13.99
N ILE A 13 -3.72 -19.19 -13.95
CA ILE A 13 -3.63 -19.98 -12.71
C ILE A 13 -2.25 -19.82 -12.07
N TYR A 14 -1.17 -19.84 -12.87
CA TYR A 14 0.18 -19.64 -12.36
C TYR A 14 0.37 -18.23 -11.79
N ILE A 15 -0.18 -17.22 -12.48
CA ILE A 15 -0.16 -15.84 -12.00
C ILE A 15 -0.95 -15.70 -10.69
N LEU A 16 -2.10 -16.37 -10.57
CA LEU A 16 -2.91 -16.39 -9.36
C LEU A 16 -2.14 -17.03 -8.18
N LEU A 17 -1.59 -18.22 -8.38
CA LEU A 17 -0.81 -18.94 -7.35
C LEU A 17 0.41 -18.14 -6.92
N GLY A 18 1.13 -17.51 -7.87
CA GLY A 18 2.25 -16.63 -7.57
C GLY A 18 1.86 -15.43 -6.71
N ASN A 19 0.74 -14.77 -7.02
CA ASN A 19 0.24 -13.65 -6.22
C ASN A 19 -0.26 -14.10 -4.84
N MET A 20 -0.84 -15.29 -4.73
CA MET A 20 -1.24 -15.85 -3.44
C MET A 20 -0.01 -16.11 -2.55
N LEU A 21 1.04 -16.71 -3.10
CA LEU A 21 2.30 -16.94 -2.38
C LEU A 21 2.96 -15.61 -1.96
N ARG A 22 2.95 -14.60 -2.87
CA ARG A 22 3.41 -13.24 -2.56
C ARG A 22 2.65 -12.65 -1.36
N GLY A 23 1.32 -12.78 -1.35
CA GLY A 23 0.48 -12.29 -0.25
C GLY A 23 0.78 -12.96 1.08
N ILE A 24 1.00 -14.28 1.10
CA ILE A 24 1.38 -15.02 2.31
C ILE A 24 2.71 -14.49 2.88
N GLY A 25 3.70 -14.24 2.02
CA GLY A 25 5.00 -13.71 2.43
C GLY A 25 4.97 -12.26 2.92
N GLU A 26 4.09 -11.41 2.37
CA GLU A 26 3.98 -9.99 2.71
C GLU A 26 3.19 -9.75 4.02
N THR A 27 2.22 -10.62 4.31
CA THR A 27 1.29 -10.48 5.46
C THR A 27 1.96 -10.14 6.81
N PRO A 28 3.05 -10.81 7.25
CA PRO A 28 3.64 -10.55 8.56
C PRO A 28 4.53 -9.29 8.61
N VAL A 29 4.96 -8.73 7.47
CA VAL A 29 6.01 -7.70 7.44
C VAL A 29 5.58 -6.43 8.17
N THR A 30 4.40 -5.89 7.82
CA THR A 30 3.91 -4.63 8.40
C THR A 30 3.49 -4.78 9.87
N PRO A 31 2.67 -5.77 10.27
CA PRO A 31 2.26 -5.92 11.66
C PRO A 31 3.45 -6.17 12.60
N LEU A 32 4.37 -7.07 12.24
CA LEU A 32 5.54 -7.36 13.08
C LEU A 32 6.49 -6.17 13.14
N GLY A 33 6.68 -5.45 12.04
CA GLY A 33 7.53 -4.25 12.00
C GLY A 33 7.00 -3.12 12.89
N ILE A 34 5.69 -2.84 12.84
CA ILE A 34 5.08 -1.80 13.67
C ILE A 34 5.08 -2.20 15.14
N SER A 35 4.70 -3.44 15.48
CA SER A 35 4.73 -3.91 16.87
C SER A 35 6.13 -3.90 17.45
N TYR A 36 7.14 -4.27 16.66
CA TYR A 36 8.53 -4.16 17.06
C TYR A 36 8.95 -2.70 17.31
N LEU A 37 8.53 -1.76 16.46
CA LEU A 37 8.87 -0.36 16.67
C LEU A 37 8.21 0.22 17.94
N ASP A 38 6.94 -0.11 18.16
CA ASP A 38 6.16 0.33 19.31
C ASP A 38 6.76 -0.17 20.64
N ASP A 39 7.20 -1.43 20.67
CA ASP A 39 7.81 -2.08 21.85
C ASP A 39 9.16 -1.47 22.30
N PHE A 40 9.87 -0.80 21.40
CA PHE A 40 11.25 -0.34 21.63
C PHE A 40 11.45 1.19 21.50
N ALA A 41 10.44 1.93 21.04
CA ALA A 41 10.49 3.38 20.92
C ALA A 41 9.81 4.07 22.12
N LYS A 42 10.26 5.29 22.44
CA LYS A 42 9.55 6.14 23.41
C LYS A 42 8.20 6.59 22.80
N GLU A 43 7.13 6.58 23.59
CA GLU A 43 5.76 6.91 23.14
C GLU A 43 5.67 8.22 22.32
N GLU A 44 6.39 9.26 22.72
CA GLU A 44 6.40 10.56 22.00
C GLU A 44 7.03 10.48 20.59
N ASN A 45 7.90 9.50 20.34
CA ASN A 45 8.61 9.32 19.07
C ASN A 45 7.94 8.29 18.16
N VAL A 46 7.11 7.39 18.70
CA VAL A 46 6.39 6.36 17.95
C VAL A 46 5.67 6.94 16.72
N PRO A 47 4.89 8.04 16.81
CA PRO A 47 4.17 8.56 15.64
C PRO A 47 5.08 8.98 14.48
N VAL A 48 6.26 9.55 14.78
CA VAL A 48 7.21 9.95 13.74
C VAL A 48 7.92 8.73 13.16
N TYR A 49 8.29 7.76 13.97
CA TYR A 49 8.93 6.54 13.47
C TYR A 49 7.98 5.72 12.60
N VAL A 50 6.71 5.59 13.00
CA VAL A 50 5.67 4.93 12.19
C VAL A 50 5.43 5.71 10.89
N ALA A 51 5.40 7.05 10.94
CA ALA A 51 5.29 7.88 9.74
C ALA A 51 6.50 7.70 8.81
N CYS A 52 7.73 7.69 9.33
CA CYS A 52 8.92 7.41 8.54
C CYS A 52 8.86 6.04 7.86
N LEU A 53 8.46 4.99 8.59
CA LEU A 53 8.29 3.64 8.03
C LEU A 53 7.28 3.63 6.88
N HIS A 54 6.11 4.24 7.05
CA HIS A 54 5.10 4.30 5.99
C HIS A 54 5.53 5.18 4.80
N THR A 55 6.27 6.27 5.04
CA THR A 55 6.83 7.08 3.96
C THR A 55 7.87 6.30 3.15
N ILE A 56 8.76 5.55 3.81
CA ILE A 56 9.71 4.65 3.13
C ILE A 56 8.95 3.55 2.36
N ALA A 57 7.92 2.97 2.97
CA ALA A 57 7.08 1.97 2.31
C ALA A 57 6.42 2.55 1.04
N MET A 58 6.03 3.83 1.03
CA MET A 58 5.47 4.51 -0.15
C MET A 58 6.48 4.68 -1.30
N MET A 59 7.78 4.68 -1.01
CA MET A 59 8.80 4.67 -2.06
C MET A 59 8.76 3.36 -2.88
N GLY A 60 8.34 2.25 -2.27
CA GLY A 60 8.18 0.95 -2.94
C GLY A 60 7.24 1.05 -4.15
N PRO A 61 5.96 1.43 -3.97
CA PRO A 61 5.05 1.70 -5.07
C PRO A 61 5.58 2.73 -6.08
N MET A 62 6.25 3.80 -5.63
CA MET A 62 6.84 4.78 -6.55
C MET A 62 7.83 4.12 -7.51
N PHE A 63 8.81 3.40 -6.99
CA PHE A 63 9.77 2.67 -7.81
C PHE A 63 9.11 1.55 -8.62
N GLY A 64 8.07 0.90 -8.09
CA GLY A 64 7.29 -0.10 -8.80
C GLY A 64 6.59 0.47 -10.03
N PHE A 65 5.96 1.65 -9.94
CA PHE A 65 5.35 2.32 -11.09
C PHE A 65 6.40 2.81 -12.10
N LEU A 66 7.56 3.29 -11.64
CA LEU A 66 8.66 3.67 -12.53
C LEU A 66 9.25 2.44 -13.26
N LEU A 67 9.48 1.35 -12.54
CA LEU A 67 9.91 0.08 -13.14
C LEU A 67 8.86 -0.47 -14.11
N GLY A 68 7.58 -0.40 -13.75
CA GLY A 68 6.47 -0.77 -14.60
C GLY A 68 6.37 0.10 -15.84
N SER A 69 6.70 1.39 -15.76
CA SER A 69 6.81 2.29 -16.91
C SER A 69 7.92 1.82 -17.86
N LEU A 70 9.11 1.53 -17.33
CA LEU A 70 10.24 1.04 -18.13
C LEU A 70 9.92 -0.30 -18.80
N CYS A 71 9.35 -1.26 -18.06
CA CYS A 71 8.94 -2.55 -18.60
C CYS A 71 7.84 -2.39 -19.65
N ALA A 72 6.89 -1.46 -19.44
CA ALA A 72 5.83 -1.18 -20.40
C ALA A 72 6.32 -0.55 -21.71
N ARG A 73 7.47 0.13 -21.69
CA ARG A 73 8.09 0.73 -22.88
C ARG A 73 8.81 -0.29 -23.77
N LEU A 74 9.19 -1.44 -23.23
CA LEU A 74 9.86 -2.51 -23.96
C LEU A 74 8.83 -3.49 -24.51
N TYR A 75 8.95 -3.92 -25.77
CA TYR A 75 8.04 -4.89 -26.34
C TYR A 75 8.16 -6.25 -25.63
N VAL A 76 7.05 -6.97 -25.48
CA VAL A 76 6.98 -8.22 -24.70
C VAL A 76 8.04 -9.26 -25.11
N ASP A 77 8.31 -9.38 -26.41
CA ASP A 77 9.26 -10.32 -27.00
C ASP A 77 10.64 -9.70 -27.26
N ILE A 78 11.05 -8.75 -26.42
CA ILE A 78 12.36 -8.12 -26.49
C ILE A 78 13.48 -9.17 -26.49
N GLY A 79 14.35 -9.10 -27.50
CA GLY A 79 15.46 -10.05 -27.69
C GLY A 79 15.12 -11.30 -28.49
N PHE A 80 13.83 -11.55 -28.79
CA PHE A 80 13.38 -12.68 -29.61
C PHE A 80 12.89 -12.25 -31.01
N VAL A 81 12.50 -10.97 -31.17
CA VAL A 81 12.01 -10.40 -32.44
C VAL A 81 12.79 -9.12 -32.77
N ASP A 82 13.03 -8.88 -34.07
CA ASP A 82 13.60 -7.61 -34.54
C ASP A 82 12.57 -6.49 -34.42
N LEU A 83 12.83 -5.50 -33.56
CA LEU A 83 11.95 -4.34 -33.37
C LEU A 83 11.77 -3.52 -34.65
N GLY A 84 12.70 -3.57 -35.61
CA GLY A 84 12.53 -2.94 -36.92
C GLY A 84 11.39 -3.53 -37.76
N SER A 85 11.02 -4.79 -37.49
CA SER A 85 9.92 -5.48 -38.18
C SER A 85 8.55 -5.21 -37.52
N VAL A 86 8.52 -4.64 -36.31
CA VAL A 86 7.30 -4.42 -35.54
C VAL A 86 6.73 -3.03 -35.90
N THR A 87 5.61 -3.02 -36.63
CA THR A 87 4.91 -1.78 -37.04
C THR A 87 4.07 -1.15 -35.92
N ILE A 88 4.04 -1.77 -34.74
CA ILE A 88 3.21 -1.38 -33.59
C ILE A 88 4.02 -0.45 -32.70
N THR A 89 3.44 0.69 -32.33
CA THR A 89 4.06 1.67 -31.41
C THR A 89 3.54 1.50 -29.98
N PRO A 90 4.23 2.00 -28.94
CA PRO A 90 3.76 1.95 -27.55
C PRO A 90 2.42 2.65 -27.26
N GLN A 91 1.89 3.39 -28.22
CA GLN A 91 0.59 4.07 -28.17
C GLN A 91 -0.53 3.20 -28.75
N ASP A 92 -0.21 2.18 -29.52
CA ASP A 92 -1.16 1.25 -30.11
C ASP A 92 -1.70 0.29 -29.02
N SER A 93 -2.99 0.00 -29.05
CA SER A 93 -3.65 -0.89 -28.07
C SER A 93 -3.14 -2.34 -28.13
N ARG A 94 -2.49 -2.73 -29.23
CA ARG A 94 -1.85 -4.04 -29.40
C ARG A 94 -0.48 -4.14 -28.74
N TRP A 95 0.07 -3.01 -28.25
CA TRP A 95 1.36 -3.01 -27.58
C TRP A 95 1.26 -3.67 -26.21
N VAL A 96 1.98 -4.76 -26.04
CA VAL A 96 2.16 -5.41 -24.74
C VAL A 96 3.59 -5.20 -24.27
N GLY A 97 3.73 -4.60 -23.09
CA GLY A 97 5.02 -4.40 -22.47
C GLY A 97 5.66 -5.70 -21.98
N ALA A 98 6.98 -5.69 -21.77
CA ALA A 98 7.74 -6.78 -21.14
C ALA A 98 7.46 -6.90 -19.62
N TRP A 99 6.21 -7.17 -19.26
CA TRP A 99 5.71 -7.22 -17.88
C TRP A 99 6.43 -8.26 -17.01
N TRP A 100 6.87 -9.36 -17.62
CA TRP A 100 7.58 -10.45 -16.94
C TRP A 100 8.92 -9.99 -16.34
N LEU A 101 9.56 -9.01 -16.96
CA LEU A 101 10.84 -8.45 -16.50
C LEU A 101 10.69 -7.79 -15.12
N GLY A 102 9.55 -7.14 -14.88
CA GLY A 102 9.24 -6.53 -13.60
C GLY A 102 9.22 -7.54 -12.45
N PHE A 103 8.67 -8.74 -12.68
CA PHE A 103 8.66 -9.81 -11.68
C PHE A 103 10.07 -10.32 -11.34
N LEU A 104 10.94 -10.45 -12.35
CA LEU A 104 12.32 -10.89 -12.14
C LEU A 104 13.11 -9.85 -11.32
N ILE A 105 13.05 -8.57 -11.71
CA ILE A 105 13.77 -7.50 -11.02
C ILE A 105 13.27 -7.33 -9.58
N ALA A 106 11.96 -7.30 -9.38
CA ALA A 106 11.37 -7.19 -8.05
C ALA A 106 11.68 -8.42 -7.18
N GLY A 107 11.60 -9.63 -7.74
CA GLY A 107 11.91 -10.88 -7.05
C GLY A 107 13.38 -10.94 -6.60
N THR A 108 14.33 -10.62 -7.48
CA THR A 108 15.75 -10.57 -7.12
C THR A 108 16.03 -9.50 -6.07
N THR A 109 15.46 -8.31 -6.21
CA THR A 109 15.64 -7.23 -5.22
C THR A 109 15.10 -7.64 -3.85
N ASN A 110 13.92 -8.27 -3.81
CA ASN A 110 13.34 -8.77 -2.57
C ASN A 110 14.20 -9.86 -1.94
N PHE A 111 14.72 -10.80 -2.73
CA PHE A 111 15.62 -11.85 -2.25
C PHE A 111 16.91 -11.27 -1.64
N LEU A 112 17.53 -10.29 -2.32
CA LEU A 112 18.70 -9.60 -1.81
C LEU A 112 18.41 -8.83 -0.51
N SER A 113 17.23 -8.23 -0.41
CA SER A 113 16.81 -7.49 0.79
C SER A 113 16.60 -8.39 2.01
N ALA A 114 16.32 -9.69 1.81
CA ALA A 114 16.17 -10.65 2.90
C ALA A 114 17.52 -11.07 3.52
N ILE A 115 18.63 -10.96 2.77
CA ILE A 115 19.96 -11.39 3.23
C ILE A 115 20.39 -10.65 4.52
N PRO A 116 20.31 -9.30 4.62
CA PRO A 116 20.60 -8.59 5.86
C PRO A 116 19.78 -9.04 7.06
N PHE A 117 18.52 -9.44 6.86
CA PHE A 117 17.67 -9.91 7.95
C PHE A 117 18.14 -11.23 8.55
N CYS A 118 18.83 -12.08 7.77
CA CYS A 118 19.44 -13.30 8.28
C CYS A 118 20.58 -13.04 9.29
N PHE A 119 21.15 -11.83 9.29
CA PHE A 119 22.24 -11.44 10.19
C PHE A 119 21.77 -10.65 11.43
N LEU A 120 20.47 -10.38 11.55
CA LEU A 120 19.92 -9.70 12.73
C LEU A 120 19.99 -10.63 13.96
N PRO A 121 20.35 -10.10 15.15
CA PRO A 121 20.38 -10.88 16.37
C PRO A 121 18.97 -11.36 16.74
N LYS A 122 18.86 -12.62 17.18
CA LYS A 122 17.58 -13.28 17.55
C LYS A 122 16.81 -12.56 18.68
N SER A 123 17.48 -11.71 19.44
CA SER A 123 16.92 -10.96 20.57
C SER A 123 17.67 -9.66 20.71
N LEU A 124 16.92 -8.57 20.90
CA LEU A 124 17.45 -7.27 21.28
C LEU A 124 17.08 -7.03 22.74
N LYS A 125 18.06 -6.62 23.55
CA LYS A 125 17.84 -6.29 24.96
C LYS A 125 16.84 -5.14 25.03
N LYS A 126 15.70 -5.35 25.70
CA LYS A 126 14.72 -4.28 25.94
C LYS A 126 15.38 -3.21 26.82
N PRO A 127 15.17 -1.91 26.54
CA PRO A 127 15.70 -0.84 27.38
C PRO A 127 15.18 -0.98 28.82
N GLU A 128 16.08 -0.83 29.79
CA GLU A 128 15.87 -1.10 31.23
C GLU A 128 14.72 -0.30 31.88
N GLY A 129 14.19 0.72 31.20
CA GLY A 129 13.04 1.51 31.65
C GLY A 129 11.68 0.80 31.58
N ALA A 130 11.50 -0.21 30.72
CA ALA A 130 10.22 -0.94 30.59
C ALA A 130 9.93 -1.90 31.77
N ASN A 131 10.93 -2.15 32.62
CA ASN A 131 10.76 -2.96 33.82
C ASN A 131 10.07 -2.17 34.93
N ASN A 132 10.22 -0.84 34.96
CA ASN A 132 9.59 0.00 35.97
C ASN A 132 8.08 0.10 35.77
N ASP A 133 7.57 0.07 34.55
CA ASP A 133 6.12 0.08 34.31
C ASP A 133 5.49 -1.23 34.78
N LYS A 134 6.10 -2.39 34.47
CA LYS A 134 5.67 -3.69 35.01
C LYS A 134 5.75 -3.76 36.53
N ILE A 135 6.82 -3.21 37.12
CA ILE A 135 6.96 -3.13 38.59
C ILE A 135 5.88 -2.23 39.19
N SER A 136 5.57 -1.08 38.57
CA SER A 136 4.53 -0.14 39.02
C SER A 136 3.14 -0.75 38.98
N TYR A 137 2.79 -1.44 37.89
CA TYR A 137 1.53 -2.19 37.79
C TYR A 137 1.46 -3.32 38.83
N SER A 138 2.56 -4.07 39.03
CA SER A 138 2.61 -5.17 40.03
C SER A 138 2.60 -4.69 41.49
N LEU A 139 3.14 -3.50 41.77
CA LEU A 139 3.14 -2.88 43.11
C LEU A 139 1.76 -2.32 43.45
N LEU A 140 1.07 -1.72 42.48
CA LEU A 140 -0.31 -1.25 42.65
C LEU A 140 -1.28 -2.42 42.89
N GLU A 141 -1.03 -3.55 42.22
CA GLU A 141 -1.79 -4.79 42.36
C GLU A 141 -1.55 -5.45 43.73
N ASN A 142 -0.30 -5.47 44.22
CA ASN A 142 0.05 -6.03 45.53
C ASN A 142 -0.47 -5.21 46.72
N MET A 143 -0.58 -3.88 46.59
CA MET A 143 -1.06 -3.02 47.69
C MET A 143 -2.60 -3.05 47.85
N GLY A 144 -3.33 -3.52 46.83
CA GLY A 144 -4.78 -3.74 46.87
C GLY A 144 -5.21 -5.17 47.26
N ALA A 145 -4.26 -6.10 47.42
CA ALA A 145 -4.54 -7.54 47.51
C ALA A 145 -4.63 -8.11 48.94
N THR A 146 -4.80 -7.29 49.99
CA THR A 146 -4.90 -7.82 51.37
C THR A 146 -6.31 -8.28 51.77
N ASN A 147 -7.34 -8.16 50.92
CA ASN A 147 -8.69 -8.67 51.25
C ASN A 147 -9.51 -9.08 50.02
N LYS A 148 -9.28 -10.29 49.50
CA LYS A 148 -10.28 -11.25 49.01
C LYS A 148 -9.60 -12.37 48.22
N LYS A 149 -9.73 -13.61 48.70
CA LYS A 149 -9.55 -14.81 47.86
C LYS A 149 -10.58 -14.76 46.74
N LEU A 150 -10.16 -14.40 45.53
CA LEU A 150 -10.86 -14.74 44.30
C LEU A 150 -9.83 -15.37 43.36
N SER A 151 -10.14 -16.57 42.89
CA SER A 151 -9.36 -17.33 41.91
C SER A 151 -8.98 -16.44 40.72
N PRO A 152 -7.78 -16.61 40.11
CA PRO A 152 -7.44 -15.91 38.87
C PRO A 152 -8.30 -16.49 37.75
N GLU A 153 -9.49 -15.94 37.57
CA GLU A 153 -10.27 -16.14 36.35
C GLU A 153 -9.49 -15.44 35.24
N ASN A 154 -8.66 -16.21 34.52
CA ASN A 154 -8.11 -15.80 33.24
C ASN A 154 -9.28 -15.25 32.40
N PRO A 155 -9.33 -13.95 32.06
CA PRO A 155 -10.39 -13.46 31.23
C PRO A 155 -10.19 -14.13 29.88
N LYS A 156 -11.02 -15.15 29.58
CA LYS A 156 -11.06 -15.78 28.26
C LYS A 156 -11.13 -14.63 27.26
N PRO A 157 -10.18 -14.50 26.32
CA PRO A 157 -10.22 -13.40 25.37
C PRO A 157 -11.53 -13.56 24.59
N ARG A 158 -12.51 -12.72 24.91
CA ARG A 158 -13.80 -12.71 24.26
C ARG A 158 -13.51 -12.24 22.84
N LYS A 159 -13.25 -13.18 21.93
CA LYS A 159 -12.76 -12.97 20.55
C LYS A 159 -13.62 -11.98 19.74
N TRP A 160 -14.84 -11.72 20.20
CA TRP A 160 -15.81 -10.80 19.59
C TRP A 160 -16.08 -9.52 20.38
N SER A 161 -15.50 -9.36 21.57
CA SER A 161 -15.69 -8.18 22.44
C SER A 161 -15.16 -6.90 21.79
N VAL A 162 -14.03 -7.02 21.10
CA VAL A 162 -13.37 -5.88 20.44
C VAL A 162 -14.20 -5.39 19.26
N LEU A 163 -14.81 -6.30 18.48
CA LEU A 163 -15.74 -5.97 17.39
C LEU A 163 -17.09 -5.45 17.89
N SER A 164 -17.47 -5.73 19.14
CA SER A 164 -18.70 -5.20 19.76
C SER A 164 -18.57 -3.72 20.15
N ASN A 165 -17.36 -3.17 20.19
CA ASN A 165 -17.16 -1.76 20.46
C ASN A 165 -17.49 -0.95 19.19
N ARG A 166 -18.62 -0.24 19.22
CA ARG A 166 -19.13 0.56 18.10
C ARG A 166 -18.10 1.51 17.52
N MET A 167 -17.30 2.19 18.36
CA MET A 167 -16.30 3.14 17.89
C MET A 167 -15.16 2.44 17.13
N TYR A 168 -14.67 1.31 17.66
CA TYR A 168 -13.62 0.52 17.01
C TYR A 168 -14.10 -0.08 15.69
N PHE A 169 -15.30 -0.65 15.67
CA PHE A 169 -15.89 -1.20 14.45
C PHE A 169 -16.09 -0.13 13.37
N THR A 170 -16.63 1.04 13.73
CA THR A 170 -16.77 2.16 12.78
C THR A 170 -15.41 2.62 12.24
N PHE A 171 -14.41 2.76 13.11
CA PHE A 171 -13.05 3.13 12.70
C PHE A 171 -12.43 2.11 11.72
N LEU A 172 -12.60 0.81 12.00
CA LEU A 172 -12.15 -0.25 11.10
C LEU A 172 -12.83 -0.18 9.74
N CYS A 173 -14.16 -0.06 9.70
CA CYS A 173 -14.90 0.05 8.45
C CYS A 173 -14.46 1.28 7.63
N CYS A 174 -14.31 2.44 8.28
CA CYS A 174 -13.82 3.65 7.62
C CYS A 174 -12.41 3.45 7.04
N SER A 175 -11.49 2.87 7.82
CA SER A 175 -10.12 2.61 7.39
C SER A 175 -10.09 1.64 6.21
N LEU A 176 -10.85 0.54 6.27
CA LEU A 176 -10.96 -0.43 5.17
C LEU A 176 -11.46 0.22 3.88
N LEU A 177 -12.48 1.07 3.96
CA LEU A 177 -13.02 1.78 2.80
C LEU A 177 -12.00 2.77 2.23
N GLN A 178 -11.31 3.54 3.08
CA GLN A 178 -10.28 4.48 2.66
C GLN A 178 -9.10 3.79 1.95
N PHE A 179 -8.54 2.73 2.57
CA PHE A 179 -7.45 1.98 1.96
C PHE A 179 -7.89 1.27 0.67
N SER A 180 -9.08 0.66 0.65
CA SER A 180 -9.61 0.02 -0.57
C SER A 180 -9.81 1.02 -1.70
N SER A 181 -10.36 2.20 -1.40
CA SER A 181 -10.51 3.29 -2.38
C SER A 181 -9.16 3.76 -2.92
N PHE A 182 -8.17 3.94 -2.04
CA PHE A 182 -6.83 4.33 -2.44
C PHE A 182 -6.14 3.29 -3.34
N ILE A 183 -6.19 2.02 -2.97
CA ILE A 183 -5.63 0.92 -3.80
C ILE A 183 -6.37 0.81 -5.13
N GLY A 184 -7.70 0.93 -5.13
CA GLY A 184 -8.51 0.93 -6.35
C GLY A 184 -8.12 2.08 -7.28
N PHE A 185 -7.96 3.29 -6.74
CA PHE A 185 -7.50 4.45 -7.50
C PHE A 185 -6.13 4.19 -8.13
N LEU A 186 -5.13 3.74 -7.36
CA LEU A 186 -3.80 3.46 -7.91
C LEU A 186 -3.80 2.36 -8.98
N THR A 187 -4.62 1.32 -8.80
CA THR A 187 -4.67 0.17 -9.69
C THR A 187 -5.32 0.51 -11.02
N TYR A 188 -6.46 1.22 -10.98
CA TYR A 188 -7.28 1.45 -12.17
C TYR A 188 -6.98 2.77 -12.88
N LYS A 189 -6.41 3.78 -12.20
CA LYS A 189 -6.11 5.08 -12.82
C LYS A 189 -5.17 4.99 -14.04
N PRO A 190 -4.07 4.21 -14.03
CA PRO A 190 -3.23 4.06 -15.23
C PRO A 190 -4.02 3.51 -16.41
N LYS A 191 -4.86 2.50 -16.16
CA LYS A 191 -5.70 1.89 -17.20
C LYS A 191 -6.79 2.83 -17.69
N TYR A 192 -7.36 3.62 -16.79
CA TYR A 192 -8.29 4.69 -17.15
C TYR A 192 -7.63 5.72 -18.06
N MET A 193 -6.41 6.15 -17.77
CA MET A 193 -5.67 7.08 -18.64
C MET A 193 -5.34 6.49 -20.02
N GLU A 194 -5.08 5.20 -20.08
CA GLU A 194 -4.87 4.48 -21.33
C GLU A 194 -6.15 4.43 -22.18
N GLN A 195 -7.28 4.05 -21.58
CA GLN A 195 -8.55 3.89 -22.29
C GLN A 195 -9.22 5.22 -22.64
N GLN A 196 -9.25 6.17 -21.71
CA GLN A 196 -9.99 7.43 -21.86
C GLN A 196 -9.21 8.50 -22.63
N TYR A 197 -7.89 8.55 -22.44
CA TYR A 197 -7.04 9.60 -23.00
C TYR A 197 -6.01 9.08 -24.01
N GLY A 198 -6.07 7.78 -24.38
CA GLY A 198 -5.18 7.17 -25.37
C GLY A 198 -3.70 7.25 -25.00
N GLN A 199 -3.37 7.38 -23.71
CA GLN A 199 -1.99 7.49 -23.28
C GLN A 199 -1.35 6.10 -23.21
N SER A 200 -0.13 5.94 -23.72
CA SER A 200 0.64 4.70 -23.60
C SER A 200 0.74 4.24 -22.12
N THR A 201 0.70 2.93 -21.87
CA THR A 201 0.84 2.34 -20.53
C THR A 201 2.10 2.84 -19.81
N SER A 202 3.22 2.99 -20.54
CA SER A 202 4.48 3.54 -20.01
C SER A 202 4.30 4.95 -19.45
N LYS A 203 3.71 5.87 -20.22
CA LYS A 203 3.51 7.26 -19.80
C LYS A 203 2.53 7.37 -18.63
N SER A 204 1.46 6.59 -18.66
CA SER A 204 0.48 6.52 -17.57
C SER A 204 1.13 6.09 -16.25
N ASN A 205 1.92 5.00 -16.27
CA ASN A 205 2.62 4.52 -15.08
C ASN A 205 3.66 5.53 -14.56
N PHE A 206 4.39 6.18 -15.46
CA PHE A 206 5.37 7.22 -15.12
C PHE A 206 4.73 8.41 -14.40
N LEU A 207 3.60 8.90 -14.92
CA LEU A 207 2.85 10.00 -14.31
C LEU A 207 2.39 9.62 -12.90
N ILE A 208 1.82 8.43 -12.69
CA ILE A 208 1.43 8.00 -11.34
C ILE A 208 2.63 7.93 -10.39
N GLY A 209 3.71 7.30 -10.84
CA GLY A 209 4.93 7.12 -10.04
C GLY A 209 5.55 8.43 -9.58
N MET A 210 5.57 9.45 -10.45
CA MET A 210 6.30 10.69 -10.19
C MET A 210 5.43 11.88 -9.76
N THR A 211 4.14 11.93 -10.13
CA THR A 211 3.28 13.06 -9.77
C THR A 211 2.26 12.72 -8.71
N SER A 212 1.71 11.49 -8.70
CA SER A 212 0.63 11.13 -7.78
C SER A 212 1.14 10.59 -6.44
N LEU A 213 2.21 9.78 -6.45
CA LEU A 213 2.70 9.09 -5.25
C LEU A 213 3.60 9.92 -4.32
N PRO A 214 4.51 10.82 -4.79
CA PRO A 214 5.31 11.62 -3.86
C PRO A 214 4.49 12.51 -2.92
N PRO A 215 3.40 13.19 -3.37
CA PRO A 215 2.53 13.94 -2.47
C PRO A 215 1.94 13.08 -1.35
N VAL A 216 1.63 11.80 -1.62
CA VAL A 216 1.14 10.87 -0.59
C VAL A 216 2.22 10.61 0.45
N GLY A 217 3.45 10.33 0.03
CA GLY A 217 4.59 10.10 0.94
C GLY A 217 4.90 11.33 1.81
N ILE A 218 4.85 12.53 1.22
CA ILE A 218 5.01 13.81 1.92
C ILE A 218 3.86 14.02 2.93
N GLY A 219 2.62 13.73 2.54
CA GLY A 219 1.45 13.85 3.41
C GLY A 219 1.53 12.94 4.64
N ILE A 220 1.96 11.69 4.47
CA ILE A 220 2.17 10.74 5.57
C ILE A 220 3.23 11.27 6.54
N PHE A 221 4.38 11.72 6.01
CA PHE A 221 5.48 12.23 6.83
C PHE A 221 5.09 13.50 7.60
N LEU A 222 4.48 14.47 6.91
CA LEU A 222 4.01 15.71 7.52
C LEU A 222 2.92 15.44 8.56
N GLY A 223 2.01 14.49 8.31
CA GLY A 223 1.00 14.06 9.29
C GLY A 223 1.64 13.56 10.59
N GLY A 224 2.66 12.70 10.48
CA GLY A 224 3.43 12.24 11.64
C GLY A 224 4.14 13.35 12.40
N LEU A 225 4.79 14.28 11.68
CA LEU A 225 5.47 15.44 12.28
C LEU A 225 4.49 16.39 12.99
N ILE A 226 3.34 16.67 12.39
CA ILE A 226 2.28 17.51 13.00
C ILE A 226 1.77 16.85 14.28
N MET A 227 1.48 15.55 14.26
CA MET A 227 1.02 14.82 15.44
C MET A 227 2.02 14.91 16.60
N LYS A 228 3.32 14.76 16.32
CA LYS A 228 4.38 14.90 17.33
C LYS A 228 4.54 16.34 17.81
N LYS A 229 4.63 17.32 16.90
CA LYS A 229 4.89 18.72 17.23
C LYS A 229 3.80 19.32 18.13
N TYR A 230 2.54 18.99 17.87
CA TYR A 230 1.40 19.51 18.63
C TYR A 230 0.96 18.58 19.77
N LYS A 231 1.64 17.44 19.99
CA LYS A 231 1.28 16.43 21.00
C LYS A 231 -0.21 16.13 20.99
N MET A 232 -0.75 15.86 19.80
CA MET A 232 -2.19 15.73 19.60
C MET A 232 -2.73 14.50 20.35
N GLY A 233 -3.63 14.73 21.30
CA GLY A 233 -4.42 13.64 21.89
C GLY A 233 -5.42 13.06 20.88
N ILE A 234 -6.04 11.91 21.22
CA ILE A 234 -6.95 11.15 20.35
C ILE A 234 -8.07 12.02 19.75
N ILE A 235 -8.65 12.93 20.55
CA ILE A 235 -9.73 13.82 20.11
C ILE A 235 -9.18 14.86 19.11
N GLY A 236 -7.99 15.40 19.35
CA GLY A 236 -7.33 16.35 18.45
C GLY A 236 -6.95 15.71 17.11
N ALA A 237 -6.38 14.51 17.16
CA ALA A 237 -6.02 13.74 15.97
C ALA A 237 -7.25 13.36 15.14
N THR A 238 -8.35 12.95 15.78
CA THR A 238 -9.62 12.66 15.10
C THR A 238 -10.18 13.88 14.39
N LYS A 239 -10.21 15.04 15.06
CA LYS A 239 -10.67 16.30 14.45
C LYS A 239 -9.81 16.69 13.25
N PHE A 240 -8.49 16.63 13.40
CA PHE A 240 -7.55 16.90 12.32
C PHE A 240 -7.77 15.99 11.11
N SER A 241 -7.90 14.68 11.33
CA SER A 241 -8.16 13.70 10.26
C SER A 241 -9.47 13.98 9.52
N PHE A 242 -10.55 14.32 10.25
CA PHE A 242 -11.84 14.65 9.65
C PHE A 242 -11.77 15.93 8.82
N THR A 243 -11.14 16.99 9.34
CA THR A 243 -10.95 18.25 8.62
C THR A 243 -10.14 18.06 7.33
N MET A 244 -9.05 17.29 7.38
CA MET A 244 -8.23 17.00 6.20
C MET A 244 -8.99 16.15 5.18
N SER A 245 -9.79 15.19 5.62
CA SER A 245 -10.63 14.36 4.74
C SER A 245 -11.69 15.20 4.02
N PHE A 246 -12.34 16.12 4.74
CA PHE A 246 -13.31 17.04 4.15
C PHE A 246 -12.66 17.97 3.13
N LEU A 247 -11.49 18.54 3.44
CA LEU A 247 -10.73 19.37 2.52
C LEU A 247 -10.32 18.59 1.25
N ALA A 248 -9.86 17.35 1.41
CA ALA A 248 -9.50 16.48 0.29
C ALA A 248 -10.71 16.18 -0.62
N TYR A 249 -11.89 15.94 -0.04
CA TYR A 249 -13.13 15.77 -0.79
C TYR A 249 -13.49 17.03 -1.56
N ALA A 250 -13.44 18.20 -0.92
CA ALA A 250 -13.73 19.48 -1.57
C ALA A 250 -12.79 19.76 -2.75
N ILE A 251 -11.48 19.51 -2.59
CA ILE A 251 -10.49 19.64 -3.68
C ILE A 251 -10.79 18.63 -4.79
N SER A 252 -11.13 17.39 -4.44
CA SER A 252 -11.45 16.35 -5.43
C SER A 252 -12.69 16.70 -6.25
N PHE A 253 -13.67 17.36 -5.64
CA PHE A 253 -14.85 17.87 -6.33
C PHE A 253 -14.48 18.93 -7.39
N LEU A 254 -13.47 19.77 -7.13
CA LEU A 254 -13.00 20.78 -8.09
C LEU A 254 -12.41 20.16 -9.36
N HIS A 255 -11.83 18.95 -9.29
CA HIS A 255 -11.31 18.26 -10.47
C HIS A 255 -12.39 17.98 -11.53
N PHE A 256 -13.67 17.88 -11.14
CA PHE A 256 -14.76 17.68 -12.09
C PHE A 256 -14.89 18.83 -13.10
N PHE A 257 -14.46 20.03 -12.72
CA PHE A 257 -14.50 21.21 -13.59
C PHE A 257 -13.27 21.35 -14.50
N VAL A 258 -12.25 20.50 -14.32
CA VAL A 258 -11.04 20.50 -15.13
C VAL A 258 -11.09 19.33 -16.11
N GLY A 259 -11.43 19.60 -17.36
CA GLY A 259 -11.54 18.60 -18.42
C GLY A 259 -10.31 18.54 -19.35
N CYS A 260 -10.13 17.38 -19.98
CA CYS A 260 -9.24 17.19 -21.13
C CYS A 260 -10.03 16.45 -22.23
N ASP A 261 -9.62 16.63 -23.48
CA ASP A 261 -10.25 15.96 -24.61
C ASP A 261 -10.08 14.44 -24.50
N ASN A 262 -11.18 13.73 -24.75
CA ASN A 262 -11.19 12.26 -24.74
C ASN A 262 -10.55 11.71 -26.01
N TYR A 263 -10.05 10.48 -25.93
CA TYR A 263 -9.51 9.76 -27.07
C TYR A 263 -10.57 9.57 -28.17
N ALA A 264 -10.19 9.89 -29.41
CA ALA A 264 -11.05 9.73 -30.57
C ALA A 264 -11.17 8.25 -30.95
N VAL A 265 -12.37 7.68 -30.77
CA VAL A 265 -12.70 6.33 -31.23
C VAL A 265 -13.55 6.43 -32.49
N ALA A 266 -13.00 5.91 -33.60
CA ALA A 266 -13.72 5.79 -34.87
C ALA A 266 -15.03 5.01 -34.67
N GLY A 267 -16.14 5.59 -35.14
CA GLY A 267 -17.49 5.05 -34.99
C GLY A 267 -18.22 5.39 -33.70
N MET A 268 -17.57 6.02 -32.71
CA MET A 268 -18.22 6.49 -31.49
C MET A 268 -18.10 8.01 -31.29
N THR A 269 -16.90 8.56 -31.45
CA THR A 269 -16.64 10.00 -31.26
C THR A 269 -16.19 10.71 -32.53
N VAL A 270 -15.75 9.95 -33.54
CA VAL A 270 -15.35 10.45 -34.87
C VAL A 270 -15.90 9.48 -35.93
N SER A 271 -16.22 9.96 -37.13
CA SER A 271 -16.65 9.13 -38.27
C SER A 271 -15.57 8.12 -38.69
N TYR A 272 -15.97 7.05 -39.38
CA TYR A 272 -15.05 6.03 -39.95
C TYR A 272 -14.32 6.50 -41.23
N GLU A 273 -14.60 7.72 -41.68
CA GLU A 273 -13.97 8.33 -42.86
C GLU A 273 -12.55 8.83 -42.57
#